data_AF-F9XNJ4-F1
#
_entry.id   AF-F9XNJ4-F1
#
_cell.length_a   1.000
_cell.length_b   1.000
_cell.length_c   1.000
_cell.angle_alpha   90.00
_cell.angle_beta   90.00
_cell.angle_gamma   90.00
#
_symmetry.space_group_name_H-M   'P 1'
#
loop_
_entity.id
_entity.type
_entity.pdbx_description
1 polymer ?
#
loop_
_entity_poly.entity_id
_entity_poly.type
_entity_poly.pdbx_seq_one_letter_code
_entity_poly.pdbx_strand_id
1 'polypeptide(L)'
;GFPANIQAMHQMHCIDFLRQGLFFNYEFYRSIHPVAWIDSTPELIVKHLSHCIDVLRQHVMCEADLRVTGFLKNGPPDFATEKQCRNFTAVRDFAVEHQ
;
A
#
# COMPACT_ATOMS: atom_id res chain seq x y z
N GLY A 1 22.32 2.91 16.08
CA GLY A 1 21.70 1.93 15.17
C GLY A 1 21.18 2.66 13.93
N PHE A 2 20.79 1.92 12.89
CA PHE A 2 20.12 2.50 11.72
C PHE A 2 18.60 2.43 11.91
N PRO A 3 17.85 3.49 11.60
CA PRO A 3 16.39 3.45 11.67
C PRO A 3 15.84 2.41 10.68
N ALA A 4 14.87 1.62 11.14
CA ALA A 4 14.23 0.57 10.35
C ALA A 4 12.73 0.54 10.65
N ASN A 5 11.92 0.18 9.65
CA ASN A 5 10.48 -0.02 9.79
C ASN A 5 10.12 -1.43 9.30
N ILE A 6 9.08 -2.01 9.89
CA ILE A 6 8.52 -3.26 9.36
C ILE A 6 7.95 -2.98 7.97
N GLN A 7 8.44 -3.72 6.98
CA GLN A 7 8.11 -3.47 5.57
C GLN A 7 6.61 -3.52 5.28
N ALA A 8 5.87 -4.41 5.95
CA ALA A 8 4.41 -4.49 5.84
C ALA A 8 3.71 -3.18 6.25
N MET A 9 4.22 -2.47 7.26
CA MET A 9 3.66 -1.17 7.68
C MET A 9 3.95 -0.09 6.63
N HIS A 10 5.15 -0.08 6.07
CA HIS A 10 5.51 0.86 5.00
C HIS A 10 4.67 0.62 3.72
N GLN A 11 4.42 -0.64 3.37
CA GLN A 11 3.57 -1.01 2.24
C GLN A 11 2.11 -0.59 2.47
N MET A 12 1.58 -0.79 3.68
CA MET A 12 0.23 -0.33 4.02
C MET A 12 0.10 1.20 3.98
N HIS A 13 1.11 1.93 4.46
CA HIS A 13 1.20 3.38 4.27
C HIS A 13 1.19 3.76 2.78
N CYS A 14 1.97 3.07 1.95
CA CYS A 14 1.99 3.31 0.51
C CYS A 14 0.62 3.09 -0.14
N ILE A 15 -0.10 2.03 0.24
CA ILE A 15 -1.45 1.74 -0.27
C ILE A 15 -2.43 2.84 0.12
N ASP A 16 -2.43 3.27 1.39
CA ASP A 16 -3.33 4.32 1.84
C ASP A 16 -3.01 5.67 1.20
N PHE A 17 -1.73 6.03 1.07
CA PHE A 17 -1.33 7.25 0.40
C PHE A 17 -1.71 7.26 -1.09
N LEU A 18 -1.55 6.12 -1.78
CA LEU A 18 -2.03 5.97 -3.17
C LEU A 18 -3.54 6.12 -3.28
N ARG A 19 -4.31 5.51 -2.37
CA ARG A 19 -5.77 5.67 -2.31
C ARG A 19 -6.16 7.14 -2.17
N GLN A 20 -5.47 7.89 -1.31
CA GLN A 20 -5.71 9.32 -1.13
C GLN A 20 -5.33 10.14 -2.36
N GLY A 21 -4.25 9.74 -3.06
CA GLY A 21 -3.74 10.41 -4.26
C GLY A 21 -4.47 10.09 -5.57
N LEU A 22 -5.48 9.22 -5.56
CA LEU A 22 -6.33 8.98 -6.74
C LEU A 22 -6.96 10.31 -7.20
N PHE A 23 -7.06 10.52 -8.51
CA PHE A 23 -7.51 11.81 -9.06
C PHE A 23 -8.87 12.29 -8.49
N PHE A 24 -9.76 11.34 -8.17
CA PHE A 24 -11.09 11.62 -7.60
C PHE A 24 -11.08 11.83 -6.06
N ASN A 25 -9.98 11.48 -5.39
CA ASN A 25 -9.78 11.66 -3.94
C ASN A 25 -8.85 12.82 -3.62
N TYR A 26 -8.00 13.23 -4.57
CA TYR A 26 -6.92 14.21 -4.38
C TYR A 26 -7.41 15.51 -3.74
N GLU A 27 -8.44 16.15 -4.33
CA GLU A 27 -8.96 17.43 -3.83
C GLU A 27 -9.49 17.33 -2.40
N PHE A 28 -10.19 16.24 -2.08
CA PHE A 28 -10.70 15.99 -0.74
C PHE A 28 -9.57 15.87 0.28
N TYR A 29 -8.58 14.99 0.03
CA TYR A 29 -7.48 14.79 0.98
C TYR A 29 -6.55 15.99 1.05
N ARG A 30 -6.42 16.76 -0.04
CA ARG A 30 -5.74 18.04 -0.02
C ARG A 30 -6.43 19.04 0.90
N SER A 31 -7.77 19.07 0.94
CA SER A 31 -8.54 20.04 1.74
C SER A 31 -8.52 19.78 3.24
N ILE A 32 -8.41 18.52 3.68
CA ILE A 32 -8.45 18.15 5.11
C ILE A 32 -7.06 17.97 5.73
N HIS A 33 -5.99 18.08 4.93
CA HIS A 33 -4.60 18.03 5.36
C HIS A 33 -4.27 16.92 6.38
N PRO A 34 -4.53 15.63 6.05
CA PRO A 34 -4.16 14.55 6.95
C PRO A 34 -2.63 14.51 7.12
N VAL A 35 -2.14 13.83 8.16
CA VAL A 35 -0.71 13.79 8.54
C VAL A 35 0.22 13.51 7.36
N ALA A 36 -0.15 12.59 6.48
CA ALA A 36 0.66 12.22 5.30
C ALA A 36 0.77 13.33 4.23
N TRP A 37 0.02 14.42 4.35
CA TRP A 37 -0.08 15.55 3.40
C TRP A 37 0.32 16.89 4.01
N ILE A 38 0.68 16.93 5.30
CA ILE A 38 1.14 18.14 5.97
C ILE A 38 2.37 18.68 5.21
N ASP A 39 2.35 20.00 4.94
CA ASP A 39 3.41 20.75 4.24
C ASP A 39 3.88 20.16 2.90
N SER A 40 3.04 19.31 2.29
CA SER A 40 3.38 18.66 1.03
C SER A 40 2.97 19.55 -0.15
N THR A 41 3.95 19.94 -0.96
CA THR A 41 3.69 20.58 -2.25
C THR A 41 3.11 19.56 -3.25
N PRO A 42 2.42 20.00 -4.30
CA PRO A 42 1.94 19.10 -5.36
C PRO A 42 3.05 18.20 -5.92
N GLU A 43 4.26 18.72 -6.10
CA GLU A 43 5.42 17.98 -6.60
C GLU A 43 5.88 16.90 -5.62
N LEU A 44 5.90 17.21 -4.32
CA LEU A 44 6.24 16.24 -3.27
C LEU A 44 5.20 15.12 -3.19
N ILE A 45 3.92 15.45 -3.37
CA ILE A 45 2.85 14.44 -3.40
C ILE A 45 3.05 13.49 -4.58
N VAL A 46 3.28 14.01 -5.79
CA VAL A 46 3.53 13.17 -6.98
C VAL A 46 4.77 12.30 -6.79
N LYS A 47 5.86 12.84 -6.24
CA LYS A 47 7.08 12.09 -5.95
C LYS A 47 6.82 10.96 -4.95
N HIS A 48 6.07 11.24 -3.89
CA HIS A 48 5.73 10.24 -2.87
C HIS A 48 4.81 9.16 -3.44
N LEU A 49 3.79 9.51 -4.23
CA LEU A 49 2.96 8.54 -4.94
C LEU A 49 3.79 7.65 -5.89
N SER A 50 4.74 8.23 -6.61
CA SER A 50 5.63 7.49 -7.51
C SER A 50 6.52 6.50 -6.73
N HIS A 51 7.06 6.92 -5.59
CA HIS A 51 7.80 6.04 -4.66
C HIS A 51 6.92 4.91 -4.13
N CYS A 52 5.68 5.21 -3.72
CA CYS A 52 4.74 4.20 -3.25
C CYS A 52 4.48 3.12 -4.31
N ILE A 53 4.29 3.52 -5.57
CA ILE A 53 4.12 2.58 -6.69
C ILE A 53 5.36 1.70 -6.86
N ASP A 54 6.56 2.30 -6.84
CA ASP A 54 7.80 1.53 -7.06
C ASP A 54 8.07 0.55 -5.91
N VAL A 55 7.85 0.94 -4.66
CA VAL A 55 7.96 0.05 -3.48
C VAL A 55 7.01 -1.14 -3.59
N LEU A 56 5.75 -0.90 -3.97
CA LEU A 56 4.77 -1.97 -4.14
C LEU A 56 5.11 -2.88 -5.31
N ARG A 57 5.59 -2.32 -6.43
CA ARG A 57 6.10 -3.09 -7.58
C ARG A 57 7.25 -4.00 -7.16
N GLN A 58 8.23 -3.48 -6.44
CA GLN A 58 9.36 -4.27 -5.93
C GLN A 58 8.88 -5.40 -5.01
N HIS A 59 7.90 -5.13 -4.14
CA HIS A 59 7.33 -6.17 -3.28
C HIS A 59 6.64 -7.28 -4.07
N VAL A 60 5.80 -6.94 -5.06
CA VAL A 60 5.14 -7.92 -5.93
C VAL A 60 6.16 -8.81 -6.65
N MET A 61 7.25 -8.22 -7.13
CA MET A 61 8.34 -8.97 -7.76
C MET A 61 9.12 -9.85 -6.79
N CYS A 62 9.25 -9.42 -5.52
CA CYS A 62 9.95 -10.16 -4.48
C CYS A 62 9.16 -11.41 -4.05
N GLU A 63 7.84 -11.26 -3.83
CA GLU A 63 6.99 -12.38 -3.41
C GLU A 63 6.63 -13.31 -4.59
N ALA A 64 6.55 -12.76 -5.81
CA ALA A 64 6.26 -13.49 -7.05
C ALA A 64 5.18 -14.57 -6.90
N ASP A 65 3.98 -14.15 -6.47
CA ASP A 65 2.87 -15.04 -6.14
C ASP A 65 2.46 -15.93 -7.34
N LEU A 66 2.57 -17.26 -7.16
CA LEU A 66 2.29 -18.26 -8.18
C LEU A 66 0.83 -18.74 -8.19
N ARG A 67 -0.04 -18.21 -7.32
CA ARG A 67 -1.47 -18.54 -7.34
C ARG A 67 -2.12 -18.08 -8.65
N VAL A 68 -3.03 -18.90 -9.16
CA VAL A 68 -3.68 -18.65 -10.45
C VAL A 68 -4.94 -17.80 -10.26
N THR A 69 -5.11 -16.78 -11.08
CA THR A 69 -6.40 -16.09 -11.23
C THR A 69 -7.24 -16.84 -12.26
N GLY A 70 -8.35 -17.43 -11.81
CA GLY A 70 -9.28 -18.14 -12.70
C GLY A 70 -10.05 -17.16 -13.60
N PHE A 71 -10.40 -17.57 -14.81
CA PHE A 71 -11.29 -16.81 -15.70
C PHE A 71 -12.55 -17.61 -15.98
N LEU A 72 -13.71 -16.98 -15.78
CA LEU A 72 -14.98 -17.55 -16.20
C LEU A 72 -15.13 -17.40 -17.71
N LYS A 73 -15.63 -18.44 -18.40
CA LYS A 73 -15.73 -18.50 -19.88
C LYS A 73 -16.39 -17.27 -20.52
N ASN A 74 -17.30 -16.60 -19.81
CA ASN A 74 -17.95 -15.34 -20.21
C ASN A 74 -18.16 -14.41 -18.99
N GLY A 75 -17.22 -14.38 -18.04
CA GLY A 75 -17.38 -13.63 -16.79
C GLY A 75 -16.10 -12.96 -16.32
N PRO A 76 -16.18 -12.17 -15.23
CA PRO A 76 -15.00 -11.52 -14.67
C PRO A 76 -14.00 -12.57 -14.15
N PRO A 77 -12.74 -12.16 -13.91
CA PRO A 77 -11.78 -13.01 -13.21
C PRO A 77 -12.32 -13.42 -11.83
N ASP A 78 -12.07 -14.66 -11.45
CA ASP A 78 -12.38 -15.19 -10.13
C ASP A 78 -11.21 -14.88 -9.17
N PHE A 79 -11.45 -13.93 -8.27
CA PHE A 79 -10.51 -13.54 -7.22
C PHE A 79 -10.75 -14.26 -5.89
N ALA A 80 -11.72 -15.16 -5.79
CA ALA A 80 -12.13 -15.85 -4.56
C ALA A 80 -11.23 -17.05 -4.20
N THR A 81 -9.98 -17.07 -4.65
CA THR A 81 -9.00 -18.08 -4.26
C THR A 81 -8.71 -17.98 -2.76
N GLU A 82 -8.78 -19.10 -2.04
CA GLU A 82 -8.35 -19.15 -0.65
C GLU A 82 -6.85 -18.83 -0.52
N LYS A 83 -6.49 -18.05 0.50
CA LYS A 83 -5.13 -17.60 0.75
C LYS A 83 -4.74 -17.93 2.19
N GLN A 84 -3.60 -18.59 2.36
CA GLN A 84 -2.94 -18.65 3.65
C GLN A 84 -2.11 -17.37 3.84
N CYS A 85 -2.41 -16.63 4.90
CA CYS A 85 -1.80 -15.34 5.19
C CYS A 85 -1.03 -15.39 6.52
N ARG A 86 -0.01 -14.53 6.64
CA ARG A 86 0.56 -14.21 7.96
C ARG A 86 -0.48 -13.46 8.79
N ASN A 87 -0.42 -13.58 10.12
CA ASN A 87 -1.30 -12.82 11.00
C ASN A 87 -0.91 -11.33 10.97
N PHE A 88 -1.62 -10.55 10.16
CA PHE A 88 -1.36 -9.12 9.98
C PHE A 88 -1.45 -8.35 11.30
N THR A 89 -2.48 -8.64 12.11
CA THR A 89 -2.71 -7.99 13.39
C THR A 89 -1.53 -8.18 14.33
N ALA A 90 -1.03 -9.41 14.47
CA ALA A 90 0.14 -9.70 15.29
C ALA A 90 1.40 -8.95 14.81
N VAL A 91 1.61 -8.85 13.49
CA VAL A 91 2.75 -8.11 12.92
C VAL A 91 2.61 -6.61 13.17
N ARG A 92 1.40 -6.06 13.01
CA ARG A 92 1.11 -4.65 13.29
C ARG A 92 1.33 -4.32 14.76
N ASP A 93 0.80 -5.13 15.67
CA ASP A 93 0.86 -4.87 17.10
C ASP A 93 2.33 -4.89 17.57
N PHE A 94 3.11 -5.88 17.11
CA PHE A 94 4.55 -5.90 17.33
C PHE A 94 5.24 -4.64 16.79
N ALA A 95 4.87 -4.17 15.59
CA ALA A 95 5.44 -2.94 15.00
C ALA A 95 5.18 -1.71 15.86
N VAL A 96 3.96 -1.58 16.40
CA VAL A 96 3.55 -0.44 17.24
C VAL A 96 4.25 -0.48 18.59
N GLU A 97 4.40 -1.66 19.19
CA GLU A 97 5.06 -1.83 20.49
C GLU A 97 6.58 -1.58 20.46
N HIS A 98 7.20 -1.72 19.28
CA HIS A 98 8.67 -1.71 19.12
C HIS A 98 9.15 -0.62 18.14
N GLN A 99 8.33 0.41 17.89
CA GLN A 99 8.66 1.57 17.06
C GLN A 99 9.39 2.67 17.83
#